data_AF-A0A673LF34-F1
#
_entry.id   AF-A0A673LF34-F1
#
_cell.length_a   1.000
_cell.length_b   1.000
_cell.length_c   1.000
_cell.angle_alpha   90.00
_cell.angle_beta   90.00
_cell.angle_gamma   90.00
#
_symmetry.space_group_name_H-M   'P 1'
#
loop_
_entity.id
_entity.type
_entity.pdbx_description
1 polymer ?
#
loop_
_entity_poly.entity_id
_entity_poly.type
_entity_poly.pdbx_seq_one_letter_code
_entity_poly.pdbx_strand_id
1 'polypeptide(L)' 'MKSLKQRLKRNEVNIIQVLLFRKSTEWGKYDERLMKATENGDIEKLTATLKKGTSPTKLDPEGHSA' A
#
# COMPACT_ATOMS: atom_id res chain seq x y z
N MET A 1 12.17 37.07 9.19
CA MET A 1 11.84 35.71 9.68
C MET A 1 10.49 35.27 9.12
N LYS A 2 10.31 34.02 8.68
CA LYS A 2 9.02 33.56 8.13
C LYS A 2 7.95 33.53 9.23
N SER A 3 6.72 33.95 8.91
CA SER A 3 5.64 34.02 9.90
C SER A 3 5.23 32.63 10.39
N LEU A 4 4.74 32.54 11.62
CA LEU A 4 4.27 31.29 12.22
C LEU A 4 3.17 30.63 11.37
N LYS A 5 2.24 31.43 10.81
CA LYS A 5 1.18 30.95 9.91
C LYS A 5 1.75 30.25 8.67
N GLN A 6 2.84 30.77 8.11
CA GLN A 6 3.50 30.18 6.94
C GLN A 6 4.26 28.88 7.28
N ARG A 7 4.78 28.78 8.50
CA ARG A 7 5.45 27.56 9.00
C ARG A 7 4.44 26.44 9.23
N LEU A 8 3.28 26.76 9.83
CA LEU A 8 2.20 25.81 10.06
C LEU A 8 1.64 25.27 8.73
N LYS A 9 1.34 26.15 7.77
CA LYS A 9 0.88 25.71 6.43
C LYS A 9 1.89 24.82 5.71
N ARG A 10 3.19 25.11 5.82
CA ARG A 10 4.24 24.24 5.25
C ARG A 10 4.31 22.89 5.95
N ASN A 11 4.08 22.84 7.26
CA ASN A 11 4.09 21.60 8.03
C ASN A 11 2.88 20.71 7.70
N GLU A 12 1.70 21.30 7.55
CA GLU A 12 0.48 20.59 7.10
C GLU A 12 0.67 19.96 5.72
N VAL A 13 1.22 20.72 4.76
CA VAL A 13 1.53 20.19 3.41
C VAL A 13 2.54 19.05 3.48
N ASN A 14 3.56 19.16 4.33
CA ASN A 14 4.55 18.09 4.51
C ASN A 14 3.92 16.82 5.12
N ILE A 15 3.05 16.97 6.13
CA ILE A 15 2.32 15.85 6.74
C ILE A 15 1.41 15.18 5.72
N ILE A 16 0.62 15.96 4.97
CA ILE A 16 -0.28 15.43 3.94
C ILE A 16 0.52 14.68 2.86
N GLN A 17 1.66 15.22 2.43
CA GLN A 17 2.50 14.59 1.41
C GLN A 17 3.16 13.29 1.91
N VAL A 18 3.62 13.26 3.17
CA VAL A 18 4.15 12.05 3.81
C VAL A 18 3.05 11.00 3.99
N LEU A 19 1.86 11.40 4.40
CA LEU A 19 0.72 10.48 4.58
C LEU A 19 0.22 9.92 3.25
N LEU A 20 0.14 10.73 2.19
CA LEU A 20 -0.23 10.28 0.86
C LEU A 20 0.83 9.33 0.28
N PHE A 21 2.12 9.70 0.36
CA PHE A 21 3.22 8.84 -0.09
C PHE A 21 3.23 7.49 0.64
N ARG A 22 2.93 7.47 1.95
CA ARG A 22 2.83 6.25 2.76
C ARG A 22 1.61 5.39 2.44
N LYS A 23 0.56 5.98 1.85
CA LYS A 23 -0.63 5.24 1.37
C LYS A 23 -0.42 4.67 -0.02
N SER A 24 0.33 5.37 -0.87
CA SER A 24 0.70 4.94 -2.22
C SER A 24 1.76 3.85 -2.23
N THR A 25 2.51 3.68 -1.13
CA THR A 25 3.63 2.75 -1.08
C THR A 25 3.25 1.35 -0.61
N GLU A 26 3.44 0.28 -1.36
CA GLU A 26 3.24 0.04 -2.78
C GLU A 26 2.70 -1.38 -2.81
N TRP A 27 1.75 -1.67 -3.69
CA TRP A 27 1.48 -3.05 -4.05
C TRP A 27 2.77 -3.63 -4.63
N GLY A 28 3.32 -4.65 -3.97
CA GLY A 28 4.60 -5.23 -4.31
C GLY A 28 4.43 -6.48 -5.15
N LYS A 29 5.55 -7.01 -5.68
CA LYS A 29 5.58 -8.25 -6.47
C LYS A 29 4.88 -9.46 -5.79
N TYR A 30 4.86 -9.49 -4.45
CA TYR A 30 4.19 -10.56 -3.73
C TYR A 30 2.67 -10.36 -3.69
N ASP A 31 2.20 -9.11 -3.68
CA ASP A 31 0.77 -8.82 -3.77
C ASP A 31 0.20 -9.22 -5.15
N GLU A 32 0.91 -8.91 -6.24
CA GLU A 32 0.53 -9.38 -7.60
C GLU A 32 0.54 -10.91 -7.72
N ARG A 33 1.51 -11.57 -7.07
CA ARG A 33 1.57 -13.04 -7.04
C ARG A 33 0.43 -13.64 -6.22
N LEU A 34 0.00 -12.95 -5.17
CA LEU A 34 -1.11 -13.37 -4.34
C LEU A 34 -2.41 -13.34 -5.17
N MET A 35 -2.68 -12.23 -5.86
CA MET A 35 -3.84 -12.10 -6.76
C MET A 35 -3.88 -13.21 -7.81
N LYS A 36 -2.77 -13.41 -8.53
CA LYS A 36 -2.69 -14.49 -9.54
C LYS A 36 -2.87 -15.88 -8.94
N ALA A 37 -2.40 -16.11 -7.72
CA ALA A 37 -2.61 -17.39 -7.06
C ALA A 37 -4.09 -17.59 -6.69
N THR A 38 -4.78 -16.53 -6.26
CA THR A 38 -6.23 -16.56 -6.00
C THR A 38 -7.00 -16.85 -7.28
N GLU A 39 -6.75 -16.10 -8.36
CA GLU A 39 -7.46 -16.26 -9.65
C GLU A 39 -7.30 -17.66 -10.24
N ASN A 40 -6.12 -18.25 -10.10
CA ASN A 40 -5.84 -19.61 -10.58
C ASN A 40 -6.29 -20.71 -9.61
N GLY A 41 -6.70 -20.39 -8.39
CA GLY A 41 -7.05 -21.36 -7.35
C GLY A 41 -5.86 -22.17 -6.83
N ASP A 42 -4.62 -21.70 -7.01
CA ASP A 42 -3.40 -22.38 -6.60
C ASP A 42 -3.12 -22.12 -5.11
N ILE A 43 -3.70 -22.97 -4.25
CA ILE A 43 -3.63 -22.85 -2.80
C ILE A 43 -2.19 -22.95 -2.29
N GLU A 44 -1.32 -23.76 -2.89
CA GLU A 44 0.08 -23.87 -2.46
C GLU A 44 0.82 -22.55 -2.65
N LYS A 45 0.70 -21.93 -3.84
CA LYS A 45 1.32 -20.61 -4.07
C LYS A 45 0.68 -19.53 -3.21
N LEU A 46 -0.63 -19.57 -3.00
CA LEU A 46 -1.35 -18.61 -2.17
C LEU A 46 -0.82 -18.64 -0.74
N THR A 47 -0.71 -19.83 -0.15
CA THR A 47 -0.17 -20.04 1.20
C THR A 47 1.30 -19.64 1.30
N ALA A 48 2.12 -19.97 0.29
CA ALA A 48 3.53 -19.59 0.25
C ALA A 48 3.73 -18.06 0.15
N THR A 49 2.81 -17.37 -0.53
CA THR A 49 2.85 -15.91 -0.69
C THR A 49 2.36 -15.21 0.58
N LEU A 50 1.29 -15.72 1.22
CA LEU A 50 0.82 -15.23 2.51
C LEU A 50 1.91 -15.33 3.60
N LYS A 51 2.66 -16.44 3.63
CA LYS A 51 3.78 -16.66 4.56
C LYS A 51 4.90 -15.62 4.41
N LYS A 52 4.98 -14.89 3.30
CA LYS A 52 5.97 -13.83 3.07
C LYS A 52 5.55 -12.46 3.63
N GLY A 53 4.45 -12.40 4.37
CA GLY A 53 3.95 -11.16 5.00
C GLY A 53 3.08 -10.30 4.07
N THR A 54 2.58 -10.89 2.99
CA THR A 54 1.64 -10.26 2.06
C THR A 54 0.23 -10.29 2.67
N SER A 55 -0.49 -9.16 2.64
CA SER A 55 -1.80 -9.05 3.29
C SER A 55 -2.91 -9.32 2.27
N PRO A 56 -3.74 -10.36 2.45
CA PRO A 56 -4.82 -10.69 1.51
C PRO A 56 -5.90 -9.61 1.47
N THR A 57 -6.04 -8.84 2.55
CA THR A 57 -6.98 -7.71 2.65
C THR A 57 -6.43 -6.41 2.02
N LYS A 58 -5.21 -6.43 1.48
CA LYS A 58 -4.64 -5.24 0.85
C LYS A 58 -5.30 -5.04 -0.50
N LEU A 59 -5.86 -3.85 -0.70
CA LEU A 59 -6.51 -3.49 -1.94
C LEU A 59 -5.48 -3.17 -3.02
N ASP A 60 -5.82 -3.58 -4.24
CA ASP A 60 -5.12 -3.23 -5.46
C ASP A 60 -5.31 -1.75 -5.84
N PRO A 61 -4.54 -1.22 -6.82
CA PRO A 61 -4.76 0.09 -7.40
C PRO A 61 -6.18 0.33 -7.94
N GLU A 62 -6.94 -0.73 -8.21
CA GLU A 62 -8.32 -0.71 -8.73
C GLU A 62 -9.39 -0.87 -7.62
N GLY A 63 -9.00 -1.16 -6.37
CA GLY A 63 -9.87 -1.42 -5.22
C GLY A 63 -10.21 -2.89 -4.88
N HIS A 64 -9.60 -3.90 -5.51
CA HIS A 64 -9.86 -5.32 -5.26
C HIS A 64 -8.90 -5.95 -4.24
N SER A 65 -9.40 -6.92 -3.45
CA SER A 65 -8.59 -7.78 -2.60
C SER A 65 -8.35 -9.15 -3.24
N ALA A 66 -7.32 -9.85 -2.78
CA ALA A 66 -7.05 -11.23 -3.18
C ALA A 66 -8.00 -12.25 -2.52
#